data_AF-A0A2E1ARN9-F1
#
_entry.id   AF-A0A2E1ARN9-F1
#
_cell.length_a   1.000
_cell.length_b   1.000
_cell.length_c   1.000
_cell.angle_alpha   90.00
_cell.angle_beta   90.00
_cell.angle_gamma   90.00
#
_symmetry.space_group_name_H-M   'P 1'
#
loop_
_entity.id
_entity.type
_entity.pdbx_description
1 polymer ?
#
loop_
_entity_poly.entity_id
_entity_poly.type
_entity_poly.pdbx_seq_one_letter_code
_entity_poly.pdbx_strand_id
1 'polypeptide(L)'
;MINTLSGQVKIGNNPQNLDPASVLELESNTRVLVITRVTDAQMSVINPLPGALAYNTDQECLHYYNGTEWINLCEELDDSFTVSTRADYLSAIDPQARDSTVVISQIENPDGSINYNFEVGRITGANIVDTSINGDLKLQDNSVTGDKLANGSVTLQKLADATTGQPGDLFQWNGTNWTLINESALGITEKDSIVGNEVIGPFDSTLERMGTGNAGDPYTLDVAEGGITDYEIATGAVTTDEILNGTILEADISDDAVTKEKINANVAGTGLSQATDGSLEVDNANIAPDWASITGIPADIDDGDDDTTYSAGLGLSLTGTTFSVDNANIAPDWASITGIPADIDDGDDDTTYSAGL
;
A
#
# COMPACT_ATOMS: atom_id res chain seq x y z
N MET A 1 86.46 29.28 48.39
CA MET A 1 85.52 28.17 48.71
C MET A 1 85.05 28.37 50.12
N ILE A 2 83.77 28.71 50.31
CA ILE A 2 83.17 28.74 51.64
C ILE A 2 82.78 27.29 51.92
N ASN A 3 83.57 26.59 52.76
CA ASN A 3 83.16 25.28 53.26
C ASN A 3 82.03 25.53 54.25
N THR A 4 80.79 25.48 53.77
CA THR A 4 79.61 25.44 54.64
C THR A 4 79.65 24.12 55.40
N LEU A 5 79.85 24.18 56.71
CA LEU A 5 79.75 23.03 57.60
C LEU A 5 78.27 22.60 57.64
N SER A 6 77.86 21.66 56.79
CA SER A 6 76.52 21.07 56.86
C SER A 6 76.52 20.00 57.94
N GLY A 7 75.89 20.28 59.08
CA GLY A 7 75.59 19.27 60.08
C GLY A 7 74.42 18.43 59.62
N GLN A 8 74.65 17.14 59.39
CA GLN A 8 73.59 16.15 59.20
C GLN A 8 73.66 15.15 60.34
N VAL A 9 72.51 14.68 60.83
CA VAL A 9 72.45 13.71 61.94
C VAL A 9 71.50 12.58 61.57
N LYS A 10 71.97 11.33 61.66
CA LYS A 10 71.10 10.16 61.68
C LYS A 10 70.99 9.64 63.11
N ILE A 11 69.78 9.36 63.58
CA ILE A 11 69.54 8.74 64.88
C ILE A 11 68.77 7.44 64.68
N GLY A 12 69.39 6.33 65.11
CA GLY A 12 68.77 5.01 65.12
C GLY A 12 69.53 4.00 64.25
N ASN A 13 68.82 3.17 63.50
CA ASN A 13 69.36 2.12 62.66
C ASN A 13 70.13 2.71 61.46
N ASN A 14 71.14 1.99 60.98
CA ASN A 14 71.97 2.36 59.82
C ASN A 14 72.52 3.81 59.82
N PRO A 15 73.07 4.33 60.95
CA PRO A 15 73.49 5.72 61.07
C PRO A 15 74.60 6.14 60.08
N GLN A 16 75.30 5.17 59.50
CA GLN A 16 76.34 5.35 58.49
C GLN A 16 75.81 5.70 57.09
N ASN A 17 74.52 5.45 56.82
CA ASN A 17 73.90 5.74 55.53
C ASN A 17 72.87 6.85 55.71
N LEU A 18 73.32 8.08 55.54
CA LEU A 18 72.55 9.30 55.72
C LEU A 18 72.37 9.95 54.35
N ASP A 19 71.14 10.28 54.00
CA ASP A 19 70.84 10.89 52.71
C ASP A 19 71.46 12.30 52.65
N PRO A 20 72.17 12.67 51.58
CA PRO A 20 72.75 14.00 51.43
C PRO A 20 71.72 15.15 51.44
N ALA A 21 70.42 14.87 51.26
CA ALA A 21 69.35 15.85 51.36
C ALA A 21 68.83 16.09 52.79
N SER A 22 69.16 15.21 53.75
CA SER A 22 68.58 15.25 55.10
C SER A 22 69.42 16.05 56.08
N VAL A 23 68.79 16.93 56.88
CA VAL A 23 69.44 17.53 58.06
C VAL A 23 69.33 16.60 59.29
N LEU A 24 68.21 15.90 59.43
CA LEU A 24 67.95 14.91 60.48
C LEU A 24 67.19 13.71 59.90
N GLU A 25 67.73 12.51 60.07
CA GLU A 25 67.03 11.25 59.79
C GLU A 25 66.81 10.46 61.07
N LEU A 26 65.60 9.90 61.21
CA LEU A 26 65.24 9.02 62.31
C LEU A 26 64.84 7.67 61.72
N GLU A 27 65.60 6.61 62.02
CA GLU A 27 65.31 5.27 61.53
C GLU A 27 65.23 4.31 62.72
N SER A 28 64.08 3.73 63.01
CA SER A 28 63.96 2.76 64.10
C SER A 28 62.83 1.77 63.86
N ASN A 29 63.06 0.51 64.23
CA ASN A 29 62.03 -0.52 64.23
C ASN A 29 61.27 -0.58 65.57
N THR A 30 61.66 0.22 66.58
CA THR A 30 61.15 0.10 67.96
C THR A 30 60.90 1.43 68.68
N ARG A 31 61.29 2.56 68.08
CA ARG A 31 61.16 3.90 68.69
C ARG A 31 60.55 4.86 67.68
N VAL A 32 59.94 5.92 68.18
CA VAL A 32 59.27 6.94 67.37
C VAL A 32 59.77 8.33 67.77
N LEU A 33 59.58 9.31 66.88
CA LEU A 33 59.76 10.71 67.22
C LEU A 33 58.60 11.18 68.09
N VAL A 34 58.89 11.47 69.36
CA VAL A 34 57.98 12.25 70.20
C VAL A 34 58.37 13.72 70.03
N ILE A 35 57.49 14.49 69.41
CA ILE A 35 57.61 15.94 69.29
C ILE A 35 57.15 16.65 70.57
N THR A 36 57.33 17.97 70.63
CA THR A 36 56.86 18.81 71.74
C THR A 36 55.37 18.58 72.02
N ARG A 37 55.03 18.22 73.26
CA ARG A 37 53.65 17.99 73.72
C ARG A 37 53.22 19.13 74.62
N VAL A 38 52.12 19.79 74.30
CA VAL A 38 51.66 21.01 74.99
C VAL A 38 50.13 21.05 75.07
N THR A 39 49.61 21.72 76.09
CA THR A 39 48.18 22.08 76.20
C THR A 39 47.83 23.26 75.28
N ASP A 40 46.55 23.60 75.10
CA ASP A 40 46.12 24.78 74.32
C ASP A 40 46.75 26.07 74.88
N ALA A 41 46.71 26.21 76.20
CA ALA A 41 47.27 27.37 76.90
C ALA A 41 48.79 27.46 76.72
N GLN A 42 49.48 26.32 76.65
CA GLN A 42 50.92 26.29 76.41
C GLN A 42 51.26 26.54 74.94
N MET A 43 50.48 25.98 74.01
CA MET A 43 50.70 26.11 72.56
C MET A 43 50.50 27.56 72.08
N SER A 44 49.48 28.25 72.59
CA SER A 44 49.13 29.63 72.22
C SER A 44 50.18 30.70 72.57
N VAL A 45 51.13 30.38 73.45
CA VAL A 45 52.20 31.30 73.87
C VAL A 45 53.56 30.95 73.27
N ILE A 46 53.66 29.89 72.46
CA ILE A 46 54.88 29.55 71.72
C ILE A 46 54.97 30.47 70.50
N ASN A 47 56.16 31.02 70.24
CA ASN A 47 56.46 31.79 69.03
C ASN A 47 57.42 30.99 68.11
N PRO A 48 56.93 29.92 67.44
CA PRO A 48 57.78 29.03 66.65
C PRO A 48 58.06 29.60 65.25
N LEU A 49 58.95 28.96 64.51
CA LEU A 49 59.12 29.22 63.08
C LEU A 49 58.02 28.50 62.27
N PRO A 50 57.67 29.00 61.05
CA PRO A 50 56.81 28.26 60.13
C PRO A 50 57.32 26.83 59.90
N GLY A 51 56.42 25.86 59.91
CA GLY A 51 56.72 24.43 59.78
C GLY A 51 57.03 23.71 61.10
N ALA A 52 56.99 24.40 62.25
CA ALA A 52 57.11 23.76 63.55
C ALA A 52 55.95 22.78 63.79
N LEU A 53 56.26 21.66 64.45
CA LEU A 53 55.30 20.61 64.80
C LEU A 53 55.18 20.49 66.32
N ALA A 54 53.94 20.37 66.80
CA ALA A 54 53.64 20.07 68.19
C ALA A 54 52.44 19.15 68.30
N TYR A 55 52.40 18.31 69.32
CA TYR A 55 51.22 17.51 69.64
C TYR A 55 50.44 18.22 70.75
N ASN A 56 49.22 18.64 70.46
CA ASN A 56 48.34 19.25 71.44
C ASN A 56 47.70 18.15 72.29
N THR A 57 47.87 18.20 73.60
CA THR A 57 47.33 17.18 74.51
C THR A 57 45.88 17.42 74.91
N ASP A 58 45.37 18.65 74.80
CA ASP A 58 43.96 18.95 75.11
C ASP A 58 43.08 18.57 73.93
N GLN A 59 43.59 18.74 72.70
CA GLN A 59 42.92 18.38 71.45
C GLN A 59 43.33 17.00 70.91
N GLU A 60 44.24 16.31 71.60
CA GLU A 60 44.77 14.99 71.25
C GLU A 60 45.29 14.86 69.79
N CYS A 61 45.79 15.95 69.20
CA CYS A 61 46.13 16.01 67.78
C CYS A 61 47.47 16.70 67.46
N LEU A 62 48.09 16.30 66.35
CA LEU A 62 49.23 16.99 65.73
C LEU A 62 48.82 18.36 65.17
N HIS A 63 49.65 19.37 65.45
CA HIS A 63 49.53 20.71 64.92
C HIS A 63 50.81 21.12 64.20
N TYR A 64 50.68 21.87 63.11
CA TYR A 64 51.79 22.59 62.49
C TYR A 64 51.56 24.09 62.53
N TYR A 65 52.62 24.87 62.69
CA TYR A 65 52.54 26.32 62.63
C TYR A 65 52.76 26.79 61.19
N ASN A 66 51.77 27.46 60.58
CA ASN A 66 51.87 27.92 59.18
C ASN A 66 52.66 29.24 59.03
N GLY A 67 53.09 29.83 60.13
CA GLY A 67 53.76 31.13 60.19
C GLY A 67 52.91 32.23 60.84
N THR A 68 51.59 32.04 60.90
CA THR A 68 50.64 32.97 61.52
C THR A 68 49.81 32.34 62.64
N GLU A 69 49.48 31.04 62.51
CA GLU A 69 48.68 30.32 63.50
C GLU A 69 49.03 28.82 63.55
N TRP A 70 48.56 28.15 64.59
CA TRP A 70 48.62 26.70 64.71
C TRP A 70 47.44 26.07 63.97
N ILE A 71 47.73 25.21 63.01
CA ILE A 71 46.74 24.46 62.25
C ILE A 71 46.62 23.06 62.85
N ASN A 72 45.39 22.67 63.20
CA ASN A 72 45.06 21.32 63.66
C ASN A 72 45.00 20.39 62.44
N LEU A 73 45.95 19.45 62.31
CA LEU A 73 45.97 18.56 61.15
C LEU A 73 44.85 17.52 61.18
N CYS A 74 44.31 17.16 62.33
CA CYS A 74 43.24 16.16 62.39
C CYS A 74 41.92 16.74 61.88
N GLU A 75 41.66 18.03 62.13
CA GLU A 75 40.48 18.72 61.62
C GLU A 75 40.62 19.09 60.14
N GLU A 76 41.78 19.60 59.71
CA GLU A 76 42.00 19.95 58.30
C GLU A 76 42.07 18.72 57.37
N LEU A 77 42.37 17.54 57.91
CA LEU A 77 42.41 16.28 57.14
C LEU A 77 41.12 15.45 57.24
N ASP A 78 40.17 15.81 58.12
CA ASP A 78 38.96 15.00 58.42
C ASP A 78 38.04 14.83 57.19
N ASP A 79 38.17 15.67 56.16
CA ASP A 79 37.40 15.59 54.91
C ASP A 79 38.26 15.30 53.66
N SER A 80 39.59 15.21 53.78
CA SER A 80 40.50 15.27 52.63
C SER A 80 41.42 14.06 52.47
N PHE A 81 41.63 13.20 53.49
CA PHE A 81 42.59 12.10 53.34
C PHE A 81 42.31 10.89 54.25
N THR A 82 41.41 10.01 53.84
CA THR A 82 41.33 8.65 54.39
C THR A 82 42.06 7.66 53.47
N VAL A 83 43.21 7.14 53.90
CA VAL A 83 43.80 5.90 53.37
C VAL A 83 43.57 4.82 54.41
N SER A 84 42.34 4.30 54.48
CA SER A 84 42.03 3.14 55.31
C SER A 84 42.04 1.88 54.45
N THR A 85 42.92 0.94 54.76
CA THR A 85 42.84 -0.46 54.31
C THR A 85 41.99 -1.32 55.27
N ARG A 86 41.20 -0.70 56.16
CA ARG A 86 40.56 -1.39 57.29
C ARG A 86 39.10 -1.77 57.06
N ALA A 87 38.72 -2.14 55.83
CA ALA A 87 37.42 -2.74 55.54
C ALA A 87 37.27 -4.18 56.12
N ASP A 88 38.39 -4.86 56.43
CA ASP A 88 38.36 -6.23 56.96
C ASP A 88 37.78 -6.34 58.38
N TYR A 89 37.80 -5.26 59.18
CA TYR A 89 37.38 -5.32 60.59
C TYR A 89 35.86 -5.10 60.78
N LEU A 90 35.19 -4.36 59.89
CA LEU A 90 33.78 -3.98 60.05
C LEU A 90 32.80 -4.89 59.30
N SER A 91 33.25 -5.60 58.25
CA SER A 91 32.41 -6.54 57.50
C SER A 91 31.88 -7.72 58.32
N ALA A 92 32.54 -8.04 59.44
CA ALA A 92 32.12 -9.09 60.38
C ALA A 92 31.01 -8.64 61.36
N ILE A 93 30.76 -7.33 61.49
CA ILE A 93 29.85 -6.74 62.48
C ILE A 93 28.66 -6.07 61.80
N ASP A 94 28.85 -5.49 60.61
CA ASP A 94 27.78 -4.93 59.78
C ASP A 94 27.99 -5.29 58.30
N PRO A 95 27.19 -6.22 57.73
CA PRO A 95 27.24 -6.58 56.31
C PRO A 95 26.89 -5.44 55.35
N GLN A 96 26.33 -4.34 55.87
CA GLN A 96 25.99 -3.13 55.12
C GLN A 96 26.96 -1.98 55.36
N ALA A 97 28.04 -2.19 56.11
CA ALA A 97 29.13 -1.22 56.22
C ALA A 97 29.74 -1.00 54.84
N ARG A 98 29.30 0.07 54.16
CA ARG A 98 29.96 0.60 52.98
C ARG A 98 30.86 1.72 53.47
N ASP A 99 32.16 1.52 53.33
CA ASP A 99 33.12 2.60 53.57
C ASP A 99 32.73 3.76 52.64
N SER A 100 32.61 4.99 53.18
CA SER A 100 32.30 6.19 52.37
C SER A 100 33.47 6.60 51.47
N THR A 101 34.47 5.74 51.31
CA THR A 101 35.71 6.01 50.61
C THR A 101 35.56 5.80 49.11
N VAL A 102 36.08 6.75 48.34
CA VAL A 102 36.43 6.52 46.94
C VAL A 102 37.68 5.66 46.92
N VAL A 103 37.59 4.41 46.48
CA VAL A 103 38.77 3.57 46.22
C VAL A 103 39.20 3.78 44.78
N ILE A 104 40.42 4.27 44.58
CA ILE A 104 41.04 4.39 43.26
C ILE A 104 41.98 3.20 43.07
N SER A 105 41.52 2.18 42.33
CA SER A 105 42.35 1.02 41.98
C SER A 105 43.00 1.24 40.61
N GLN A 106 44.32 1.04 40.54
CA GLN A 106 45.05 1.09 39.28
C GLN A 106 44.89 -0.25 38.56
N ILE A 107 44.39 -0.23 37.33
CA ILE A 107 44.25 -1.41 36.49
C ILE A 107 45.04 -1.16 35.20
N GLU A 108 45.93 -2.07 34.85
CA GLU A 108 46.59 -2.06 33.54
C GLU A 108 45.62 -2.65 32.52
N ASN A 109 45.25 -1.86 31.52
CA ASN A 109 44.44 -2.31 30.40
C ASN A 109 45.25 -3.33 29.56
N PRO A 110 44.58 -4.19 28.76
CA PRO A 110 45.26 -5.13 27.87
C PRO A 110 46.24 -4.49 26.86
N ASP A 111 46.12 -3.20 26.61
CA ASP A 111 47.00 -2.41 25.73
C ASP A 111 48.22 -1.78 26.45
N GLY A 112 48.38 -2.05 27.76
CA GLY A 112 49.45 -1.52 28.60
C GLY A 112 49.20 -0.09 29.11
N SER A 113 48.07 0.52 28.78
CA SER A 113 47.69 1.81 29.38
C SER A 113 47.18 1.61 30.82
N ILE A 114 47.42 2.61 31.67
CA ILE A 114 46.96 2.58 33.06
C ILE A 114 45.58 3.23 33.13
N ASN A 115 44.59 2.49 33.62
CA ASN A 115 43.29 3.00 34.01
C ASN A 115 43.22 3.18 35.54
N TYR A 116 42.49 4.19 35.97
CA TYR A 116 42.17 4.41 37.38
C TYR A 116 40.69 4.09 37.57
N ASN A 117 40.41 2.94 38.17
CA ASN A 117 39.05 2.52 38.48
C ASN A 117 38.60 3.17 39.79
N PHE A 118 37.45 3.84 39.73
CA PHE A 118 36.81 4.43 40.90
C PHE A 118 35.76 3.43 41.41
N GLU A 119 36.12 2.60 42.38
CA GLU A 119 35.19 1.70 43.03
C GLU A 119 34.34 2.50 44.02
N VAL A 120 33.20 2.98 43.53
CA VAL A 120 32.22 3.69 44.34
C VAL A 120 30.88 2.97 44.31
N GLY A 121 30.14 3.04 45.41
CA GLY A 121 28.88 2.31 45.52
C GLY A 121 27.78 2.78 44.57
N ARG A 122 27.81 4.04 44.14
CA ARG A 122 26.92 4.64 43.14
C ARG A 122 27.56 5.93 42.62
N ILE A 123 27.59 6.10 41.30
CA ILE A 123 27.84 7.39 40.65
C ILE A 123 26.51 8.10 40.45
N THR A 124 26.35 9.31 40.97
CA THR A 124 25.16 10.15 40.77
C THR A 124 25.44 11.24 39.75
N GLY A 125 24.38 11.95 39.29
CA GLY A 125 24.55 13.10 38.41
C GLY A 125 25.45 14.19 38.99
N ALA A 126 25.48 14.37 40.32
CA ALA A 126 26.39 15.34 40.94
C ALA A 126 27.88 14.94 40.85
N ASN A 127 28.17 13.66 40.64
CA ASN A 127 29.54 13.16 40.44
C ASN A 127 29.98 13.25 38.97
N ILE A 128 29.04 13.42 38.04
CA ILE A 128 29.29 13.52 36.61
C ILE A 128 29.05 14.96 36.21
N VAL A 129 30.13 15.71 36.02
CA VAL A 129 30.04 17.10 35.54
C VAL A 129 29.36 17.12 34.18
N ASP A 130 28.58 18.16 33.91
CA ASP A 130 27.89 18.34 32.63
C ASP A 130 28.83 18.12 31.45
N THR A 131 28.37 17.37 30.45
CA THR A 131 29.10 16.99 29.22
C THR A 131 30.34 16.12 29.42
N SER A 132 30.68 15.70 30.65
CA SER A 132 31.91 14.92 30.90
C SER A 132 31.88 13.51 30.29
N ILE A 133 30.71 12.93 30.00
CA ILE A 133 30.57 11.71 29.21
C ILE A 133 30.36 12.10 27.73
N ASN A 134 31.45 12.46 27.06
CA ASN A 134 31.49 12.84 25.65
C ASN A 134 32.61 12.09 24.88
N GLY A 135 32.40 11.83 23.58
CA GLY A 135 33.45 11.40 22.65
C GLY A 135 33.96 9.95 22.78
N ASP A 136 34.97 9.66 21.95
CA ASP A 136 35.22 8.37 21.25
C ASP A 136 35.36 7.09 22.10
N LEU A 137 35.59 7.14 23.42
CA LEU A 137 35.83 5.92 24.23
C LEU A 137 35.34 6.01 25.69
N LYS A 138 34.40 6.91 26.02
CA LYS A 138 33.94 7.06 27.42
C LYS A 138 32.93 6.02 27.88
N LEU A 139 32.25 5.39 26.92
CA LEU A 139 31.43 4.21 27.12
C LEU A 139 32.01 3.13 26.22
N GLN A 140 32.28 1.94 26.76
CA GLN A 140 32.71 0.80 25.95
C GLN A 140 31.56 0.37 25.01
N ASP A 141 31.89 -0.30 23.91
CA ASP A 141 30.89 -0.86 22.99
C ASP A 141 29.87 -1.72 23.75
N ASN A 142 28.59 -1.55 23.41
CA ASN A 142 27.45 -2.21 24.06
C ASN A 142 27.25 -1.87 25.56
N SER A 143 27.90 -0.81 26.07
CA SER A 143 27.69 -0.38 27.47
C SER A 143 26.28 0.12 27.76
N VAL A 144 25.56 0.60 26.75
CA VAL A 144 24.15 1.04 26.85
C VAL A 144 23.30 0.09 26.01
N THR A 145 22.71 -0.91 26.68
CA THR A 145 21.80 -1.91 26.09
C THR A 145 20.35 -1.45 26.23
N GLY A 146 19.41 -2.10 25.54
CA GLY A 146 18.00 -1.69 25.52
C GLY A 146 17.33 -1.64 26.91
N ASP A 147 17.76 -2.51 27.82
CA ASP A 147 17.37 -2.57 29.23
C ASP A 147 17.99 -1.46 30.10
N LYS A 148 19.05 -0.80 29.63
CA LYS A 148 19.70 0.34 30.30
C LYS A 148 19.08 1.69 29.92
N LEU A 149 18.22 1.72 28.90
CA LEU A 149 17.44 2.90 28.52
C LEU A 149 15.99 2.71 28.96
N ALA A 150 15.52 3.56 29.87
CA ALA A 150 14.12 3.57 30.24
C ALA A 150 13.23 4.06 29.08
N ASN A 151 11.95 3.68 29.08
CA ASN A 151 11.00 4.17 28.08
C ASN A 151 10.99 5.71 28.02
N GLY A 152 11.17 6.27 26.82
CA GLY A 152 11.20 7.72 26.58
C GLY A 152 12.49 8.43 27.00
N SER A 153 13.54 7.71 27.43
CA SER A 153 14.81 8.33 27.82
C SER A 153 15.54 8.99 26.64
N VAL A 154 15.30 8.52 25.41
CA VAL A 154 15.77 9.13 24.17
C VAL A 154 14.61 9.92 23.55
N THR A 155 14.63 11.24 23.70
CA THR A 155 13.66 12.15 23.07
C THR A 155 14.16 12.56 21.68
N LEU A 156 13.28 13.10 20.83
CA LEU A 156 13.64 13.50 19.46
C LEU A 156 14.82 14.48 19.43
N GLN A 157 14.92 15.40 20.39
CA GLN A 157 16.02 16.36 20.51
C GLN A 157 17.38 15.72 20.85
N LYS A 158 17.40 14.43 21.19
CA LYS A 158 18.63 13.65 21.45
C LYS A 158 19.08 12.84 20.23
N LEU A 159 18.29 12.83 19.15
CA LEU A 159 18.68 12.25 17.88
C LEU A 159 19.41 13.34 17.08
N ALA A 160 20.48 12.96 16.38
CA ALA A 160 21.22 13.91 15.55
C ALA A 160 20.36 14.32 14.35
N ASP A 161 20.34 15.61 14.04
CA ASP A 161 19.79 16.12 12.79
C ASP A 161 20.70 15.71 11.62
N ALA A 162 20.14 15.49 10.44
CA ALA A 162 20.93 15.36 9.24
C ALA A 162 21.75 16.65 9.01
N THR A 163 22.95 16.47 8.44
CA THR A 163 23.97 17.51 8.26
C THR A 163 23.49 18.73 7.46
N THR A 164 22.32 18.66 6.82
CA THR A 164 21.73 19.71 5.98
C THR A 164 20.51 20.40 6.59
N GLY A 165 20.06 19.99 7.78
CA GLY A 165 18.96 20.63 8.53
C GLY A 165 17.60 20.62 7.82
N GLN A 166 17.41 19.71 6.87
CA GLN A 166 16.11 19.54 6.19
C GLN A 166 15.19 18.64 7.04
N PRO A 167 13.91 19.00 7.23
CA PRO A 167 12.93 18.10 7.84
C PRO A 167 12.85 16.76 7.08
N GLY A 168 12.51 15.67 7.79
CA GLY A 168 12.30 14.35 7.18
C GLY A 168 13.45 13.35 7.37
N ASP A 169 14.21 13.49 8.45
CA ASP A 169 15.30 12.57 8.78
C ASP A 169 14.76 11.19 9.18
N LEU A 170 15.29 10.17 8.51
CA LEU A 170 15.00 8.75 8.72
C LEU A 170 16.29 8.02 9.06
N PHE A 171 16.20 7.05 9.97
CA PHE A 171 17.28 6.11 10.21
C PHE A 171 17.12 4.90 9.31
N GLN A 172 18.12 4.62 8.48
CA GLN A 172 18.15 3.43 7.63
C GLN A 172 19.37 2.57 7.95
N TRP A 173 19.16 1.26 8.07
CA TRP A 173 20.25 0.29 8.12
C TRP A 173 20.76 0.01 6.70
N ASN A 174 22.02 0.35 6.43
CA ASN A 174 22.61 0.18 5.10
C ASN A 174 23.29 -1.20 4.88
N GLY A 175 23.12 -2.12 5.84
CA GLY A 175 23.80 -3.43 5.85
C GLY A 175 24.99 -3.50 6.82
N THR A 176 25.62 -2.36 7.13
CA THR A 176 26.81 -2.29 8.00
C THR A 176 26.61 -1.35 9.17
N ASN A 177 25.96 -0.20 8.96
CA ASN A 177 25.72 0.82 9.97
C ASN A 177 24.32 1.45 9.79
N TRP A 178 23.81 2.07 10.87
CA TRP A 178 22.70 3.00 10.77
C TRP A 178 23.18 4.32 10.17
N THR A 179 22.49 4.81 9.15
CA THR A 179 22.76 6.09 8.52
C THR A 179 21.51 6.97 8.55
N LEU A 180 21.72 8.28 8.71
CA LEU A 180 20.67 9.28 8.51
C LEU A 180 20.46 9.46 7.01
N ILE A 181 19.22 9.32 6.58
CA ILE A 181 18.79 9.58 5.22
C ILE A 181 17.60 10.53 5.25
N ASN A 182 17.36 11.23 4.15
CA ASN A 182 16.10 11.95 3.95
C ASN A 182 15.09 11.02 3.24
N GLU A 183 13.80 11.33 3.33
CA GLU A 183 12.75 10.60 2.62
C GLU A 183 13.04 10.47 1.11
N SER A 184 13.65 11.50 0.51
CA SER A 184 14.07 11.51 -0.90
C SER A 184 15.14 10.46 -1.26
N ALA A 185 15.83 9.91 -0.27
CA ALA A 185 16.85 8.86 -0.45
C ALA A 185 16.31 7.44 -0.19
N LEU A 186 15.05 7.31 0.24
CA LEU A 186 14.39 6.01 0.24
C LEU A 186 14.25 5.57 -1.22
N GLY A 187 15.06 4.59 -1.61
CA GLY A 187 14.90 3.85 -2.87
C GLY A 187 13.68 2.93 -2.84
N ILE A 188 12.53 3.41 -2.36
CA ILE A 188 11.26 2.89 -2.84
C ILE A 188 11.26 3.17 -4.34
N THR A 189 11.26 2.13 -5.16
CA THR A 189 11.26 2.28 -6.61
C THR A 189 9.87 2.74 -7.03
N GLU A 190 9.60 4.02 -6.82
CA GLU A 190 8.43 4.78 -7.27
C GLU A 190 9.00 6.08 -7.85
N LYS A 191 8.86 6.27 -9.16
CA LYS A 191 9.59 7.30 -9.94
C LYS A 191 9.21 8.75 -9.57
N ASP A 192 8.12 8.92 -8.82
CA ASP A 192 7.52 10.21 -8.45
C ASP A 192 7.12 10.33 -6.96
N SER A 193 7.47 9.34 -6.12
CA SER A 193 7.21 9.34 -4.67
C SER A 193 5.72 9.38 -4.26
N ILE A 194 4.79 8.94 -5.10
CA ILE A 194 3.37 8.78 -4.74
C ILE A 194 3.02 7.28 -4.73
N VAL A 195 2.79 6.72 -3.55
CA VAL A 195 2.40 5.31 -3.36
C VAL A 195 1.06 5.03 -4.05
N GLY A 196 1.04 4.05 -4.97
CA GLY A 196 -0.18 3.51 -5.58
C GLY A 196 -0.50 4.03 -6.99
N ASN A 197 0.44 4.70 -7.66
CA ASN A 197 0.27 5.23 -9.02
C ASN A 197 1.03 4.43 -10.10
N GLU A 198 1.43 3.19 -9.82
CA GLU A 198 2.34 2.35 -10.61
C GLU A 198 1.74 1.82 -11.92
N VAL A 199 0.97 2.64 -12.62
CA VAL A 199 0.60 2.44 -14.01
C VAL A 199 1.86 2.65 -14.87
N ILE A 200 2.67 1.60 -14.99
CA ILE A 200 3.88 1.58 -15.84
C ILE A 200 3.56 1.61 -17.34
N GLY A 201 2.29 1.47 -17.69
CA GLY A 201 1.75 1.50 -19.05
C GLY A 201 0.75 0.38 -19.32
N PRO A 202 0.06 0.45 -20.46
CA PRO A 202 -0.80 -0.63 -20.93
C PRO A 202 0.03 -1.85 -21.34
N PHE A 203 -0.55 -3.05 -21.26
CA PHE A 203 0.13 -4.29 -21.69
C PHE A 203 0.27 -4.37 -23.21
N ASP A 204 -0.72 -3.84 -23.94
CA ASP A 204 -0.78 -3.78 -25.40
C ASP A 204 -1.27 -2.38 -25.84
N SER A 205 -1.73 -2.27 -27.09
CA SER A 205 -2.17 -1.00 -27.69
C SER A 205 -3.65 -0.64 -27.45
N THR A 206 -4.41 -1.45 -26.71
CA THR A 206 -5.85 -1.20 -26.47
C THR A 206 -6.10 -0.06 -25.49
N LEU A 207 -5.15 0.14 -24.59
CA LEU A 207 -5.13 1.25 -23.65
C LEU A 207 -3.96 2.18 -23.99
N GLU A 208 -4.06 3.44 -23.61
CA GLU A 208 -2.98 4.42 -23.64
C GLU A 208 -2.80 5.06 -22.27
N ARG A 209 -1.55 5.36 -21.91
CA ARG A 209 -1.25 6.08 -20.67
C ARG A 209 -1.11 7.57 -20.98
N MET A 210 -1.93 8.37 -20.31
CA MET A 210 -1.93 9.82 -20.40
C MET A 210 -1.37 10.45 -19.12
N GLY A 211 -1.04 11.75 -19.19
CA GLY A 211 -0.45 12.51 -18.08
C GLY A 211 1.07 12.40 -17.97
N THR A 212 1.65 13.23 -17.11
CA THR A 212 3.11 13.35 -16.91
C THR A 212 3.61 12.67 -15.64
N GLY A 213 2.72 12.18 -14.79
CA GLY A 213 3.06 11.45 -13.57
C GLY A 213 3.49 12.34 -12.41
N ASN A 214 3.03 13.60 -12.39
CA ASN A 214 3.26 14.50 -11.25
C ASN A 214 1.94 14.78 -10.52
N ALA A 215 2.02 15.37 -9.34
CA ALA A 215 0.84 15.62 -8.50
C ALA A 215 -0.25 16.49 -9.15
N GLY A 216 0.11 17.35 -10.13
CA GLY A 216 -0.85 18.16 -10.87
C GLY A 216 -1.41 17.50 -12.13
N ASP A 217 -0.77 16.43 -12.61
CA ASP A 217 -1.10 15.70 -13.83
C ASP A 217 -0.69 14.22 -13.67
N PRO A 218 -1.49 13.45 -12.89
CA PRO A 218 -1.19 12.06 -12.57
C PRO A 218 -1.31 11.18 -13.82
N TYR A 219 -0.63 10.03 -13.81
CA TYR A 219 -0.85 9.05 -14.88
C TYR A 219 -2.27 8.49 -14.81
N THR A 220 -2.99 8.52 -15.93
CA THR A 220 -4.28 7.86 -16.12
C THR A 220 -4.18 6.88 -17.29
N LEU A 221 -4.96 5.81 -17.25
CA LEU A 221 -5.19 4.96 -18.43
C LEU A 221 -6.46 5.42 -19.11
N ASP A 222 -6.41 5.55 -20.43
CA ASP A 222 -7.57 5.68 -21.29
C ASP A 222 -7.57 4.54 -22.31
N VAL A 223 -8.70 4.33 -22.97
CA VAL A 223 -8.80 3.42 -24.10
C VAL A 223 -8.28 4.13 -25.35
N ALA A 224 -7.36 3.51 -26.08
CA ALA A 224 -6.86 4.05 -27.32
C ALA A 224 -7.99 4.17 -28.37
N GLU A 225 -7.82 5.02 -29.38
CA GLU A 225 -8.77 5.09 -30.50
C GLU A 225 -8.89 3.72 -31.18
N GLY A 226 -10.11 3.16 -31.23
CA GLY A 226 -10.35 1.81 -31.72
C GLY A 226 -9.82 0.69 -30.82
N GLY A 227 -9.39 1.01 -29.60
CA GLY A 227 -8.81 0.07 -28.64
C GLY A 227 -9.78 -0.98 -28.10
N ILE A 228 -11.09 -0.80 -28.29
CA ILE A 228 -12.08 -1.85 -28.05
C ILE A 228 -12.31 -2.62 -29.35
N THR A 229 -11.60 -3.74 -29.51
CA THR A 229 -11.74 -4.68 -30.63
C THR A 229 -12.58 -5.90 -30.23
N ASP A 230 -12.65 -6.89 -31.11
CA ASP A 230 -13.31 -8.17 -30.84
C ASP A 230 -12.61 -9.01 -29.75
N TYR A 231 -11.35 -8.71 -29.44
CA TYR A 231 -10.63 -9.34 -28.32
C TYR A 231 -11.01 -8.75 -26.95
N GLU A 232 -11.43 -7.48 -26.90
CA GLU A 232 -11.81 -6.79 -25.66
C GLU A 232 -13.30 -6.98 -25.33
N ILE A 233 -14.13 -7.33 -26.31
CA ILE A 233 -15.55 -7.65 -26.14
C ILE A 233 -15.74 -9.17 -26.16
N ALA A 234 -15.94 -9.78 -24.99
CA ALA A 234 -16.26 -11.20 -24.91
C ALA A 234 -17.58 -11.54 -25.64
N THR A 235 -17.72 -12.78 -26.11
CA THR A 235 -18.95 -13.24 -26.77
C THR A 235 -20.16 -13.04 -25.86
N GLY A 236 -21.14 -12.26 -26.34
CA GLY A 236 -22.36 -11.94 -25.60
C GLY A 236 -22.20 -10.84 -24.54
N ALA A 237 -21.06 -10.14 -24.49
CA ALA A 237 -20.84 -9.05 -23.52
C ALA A 237 -21.71 -7.81 -23.78
N VAL A 238 -22.21 -7.62 -25.01
CA VAL A 238 -23.19 -6.59 -25.34
C VAL A 238 -24.56 -7.24 -25.42
N THR A 239 -25.38 -7.05 -24.39
CA THR A 239 -26.75 -7.55 -24.26
C THR A 239 -27.78 -6.44 -24.53
N THR A 240 -29.06 -6.78 -24.50
CA THR A 240 -30.16 -5.83 -24.74
C THR A 240 -30.17 -4.67 -23.74
N ASP A 241 -29.71 -4.88 -22.50
CA ASP A 241 -29.71 -3.81 -21.49
C ASP A 241 -28.57 -2.80 -21.71
N GLU A 242 -27.46 -3.20 -22.35
CA GLU A 242 -26.39 -2.28 -22.75
C GLU A 242 -26.69 -1.49 -24.02
N ILE A 243 -27.68 -1.92 -24.82
CA ILE A 243 -28.12 -1.21 -26.04
C ILE A 243 -29.41 -0.45 -25.73
N LEU A 244 -29.31 0.87 -25.59
CA LEU A 244 -30.48 1.71 -25.36
C LEU A 244 -31.44 1.70 -26.57
N ASN A 245 -32.74 1.62 -26.31
CA ASN A 245 -33.75 1.58 -27.37
C ASN A 245 -33.68 2.81 -28.28
N GLY A 246 -33.59 2.56 -29.58
CA GLY A 246 -33.54 3.59 -30.62
C GLY A 246 -32.18 4.26 -30.82
N THR A 247 -31.10 3.79 -30.17
CA THR A 247 -29.76 4.36 -30.39
C THR A 247 -28.98 3.76 -31.55
N ILE A 248 -29.38 2.58 -32.03
CA ILE A 248 -28.86 2.02 -33.28
C ILE A 248 -29.73 2.58 -34.41
N LEU A 249 -29.23 3.62 -35.07
CA LEU A 249 -29.88 4.32 -36.16
C LEU A 249 -29.43 3.75 -37.52
N GLU A 250 -30.06 4.23 -38.61
CA GLU A 250 -29.68 3.85 -39.98
C GLU A 250 -28.20 4.15 -40.28
N ALA A 251 -27.61 5.20 -39.70
CA ALA A 251 -26.20 5.53 -39.91
C ALA A 251 -25.23 4.57 -39.19
N ASP A 252 -25.69 3.87 -38.15
CA ASP A 252 -24.87 2.93 -37.36
C ASP A 252 -24.78 1.54 -38.02
N ILE A 253 -25.69 1.26 -38.96
CA ILE A 253 -25.74 0.03 -39.74
C ILE A 253 -25.46 0.40 -41.19
N SER A 254 -24.30 0.02 -41.71
CA SER A 254 -24.00 0.26 -43.13
C SER A 254 -25.08 -0.35 -44.05
N ASP A 255 -25.29 0.25 -45.22
CA ASP A 255 -26.17 -0.31 -46.25
C ASP A 255 -25.85 -1.80 -46.49
N ASP A 256 -26.89 -2.63 -46.55
CA ASP A 256 -26.81 -4.09 -46.69
C ASP A 256 -26.08 -4.85 -45.56
N ALA A 257 -25.74 -4.21 -44.43
CA ALA A 257 -25.00 -4.89 -43.35
C ALA A 257 -25.81 -6.00 -42.65
N VAL A 258 -27.14 -5.92 -42.63
CA VAL A 258 -28.02 -6.99 -42.16
C VAL A 258 -28.38 -7.89 -43.33
N THR A 259 -27.50 -8.87 -43.58
CA THR A 259 -27.67 -9.81 -44.70
C THR A 259 -28.69 -10.90 -44.40
N LYS A 260 -29.07 -11.66 -45.43
CA LYS A 260 -30.01 -12.77 -45.32
C LYS A 260 -29.62 -13.80 -44.25
N GLU A 261 -28.32 -14.09 -44.09
CA GLU A 261 -27.81 -15.01 -43.09
C GLU A 261 -27.93 -14.49 -41.65
N LYS A 262 -28.11 -13.16 -41.46
CA LYS A 262 -28.22 -12.51 -40.15
C LYS A 262 -29.66 -12.37 -39.66
N ILE A 263 -30.66 -12.49 -40.54
CA ILE A 263 -32.08 -12.45 -40.17
C ILE A 263 -32.54 -13.89 -39.91
N ASN A 264 -32.84 -14.21 -38.65
CA ASN A 264 -33.42 -15.51 -38.32
C ASN A 264 -34.81 -15.66 -38.98
N ALA A 265 -35.13 -16.87 -39.44
CA ALA A 265 -36.40 -17.17 -40.12
C ALA A 265 -37.66 -16.81 -39.30
N ASN A 266 -37.55 -16.73 -37.97
CA ASN A 266 -38.64 -16.32 -37.09
C ASN A 266 -38.88 -14.80 -37.05
N VAL A 267 -37.89 -13.97 -37.41
CA VAL A 267 -38.02 -12.50 -37.48
C VAL A 267 -38.93 -12.10 -38.64
N ALA A 268 -38.98 -12.91 -39.70
CA ALA A 268 -39.90 -12.75 -40.83
C ALA A 268 -41.36 -13.11 -40.47
N GLY A 269 -41.61 -13.77 -39.34
CA GLY A 269 -42.93 -14.30 -38.99
C GLY A 269 -43.46 -15.31 -40.01
N THR A 270 -44.76 -15.57 -40.02
CA THR A 270 -45.40 -16.50 -40.98
C THR A 270 -45.86 -15.83 -42.28
N GLY A 271 -45.71 -14.50 -42.39
CA GLY A 271 -46.18 -13.71 -43.54
C GLY A 271 -45.08 -13.24 -44.48
N LEU A 272 -43.81 -13.36 -44.08
CA LEU A 272 -42.66 -13.00 -44.92
C LEU A 272 -41.75 -14.22 -45.08
N SER A 273 -41.34 -14.45 -46.33
CA SER A 273 -40.30 -15.41 -46.69
C SER A 273 -39.07 -14.66 -47.14
N GLN A 274 -37.90 -15.15 -46.76
CA GLN A 274 -36.65 -14.59 -47.25
C GLN A 274 -36.34 -15.15 -48.64
N ALA A 275 -36.21 -14.27 -49.63
CA ALA A 275 -35.82 -14.68 -50.99
C ALA A 275 -34.32 -15.02 -51.08
N THR A 276 -33.92 -15.62 -52.20
CA THR A 276 -32.52 -16.07 -52.38
C THR A 276 -31.53 -14.90 -52.41
N ASP A 277 -31.99 -13.72 -52.83
CA ASP A 277 -31.28 -12.44 -52.84
C ASP A 277 -31.36 -11.69 -51.51
N GLY A 278 -32.14 -12.18 -50.55
CA GLY A 278 -32.21 -11.65 -49.19
C GLY A 278 -33.28 -10.61 -48.95
N SER A 279 -34.09 -10.24 -49.95
CA SER A 279 -35.29 -9.43 -49.70
C SER A 279 -36.28 -10.21 -48.82
N LEU A 280 -37.01 -9.49 -47.98
CA LEU A 280 -38.20 -10.04 -47.32
C LEU A 280 -39.34 -9.93 -48.31
N GLU A 281 -39.71 -11.07 -48.89
CA GLU A 281 -40.85 -11.19 -49.79
C GLU A 281 -42.07 -11.65 -49.02
N VAL A 282 -43.24 -11.22 -49.49
CA VAL A 282 -44.50 -11.74 -48.95
C VAL A 282 -44.60 -13.22 -49.29
N ASP A 283 -44.79 -14.06 -48.26
CA ASP A 283 -45.01 -15.50 -48.48
C ASP A 283 -46.45 -15.73 -48.93
N ASN A 284 -46.72 -15.55 -50.23
CA ASN A 284 -48.04 -15.78 -50.81
C ASN A 284 -48.56 -17.21 -50.65
N ALA A 285 -47.71 -18.20 -50.32
CA ALA A 285 -48.15 -19.57 -50.11
C ALA A 285 -48.67 -19.81 -48.69
N ASN A 286 -48.12 -19.11 -47.69
CA ASN A 286 -48.54 -19.19 -46.29
C ASN A 286 -49.52 -18.09 -45.86
N ILE A 287 -49.57 -16.97 -46.59
CA ILE A 287 -50.72 -16.07 -46.58
C ILE A 287 -51.75 -16.66 -47.53
N ALA A 288 -52.54 -17.62 -47.05
CA ALA A 288 -53.77 -17.96 -47.76
C ALA A 288 -54.55 -16.64 -47.92
N PRO A 289 -54.90 -16.21 -49.16
CA PRO A 289 -55.83 -15.12 -49.30
C PRO A 289 -57.12 -15.60 -48.63
N ASP A 290 -57.44 -15.02 -47.49
CA ASP A 290 -58.80 -15.12 -46.99
C ASP A 290 -59.65 -14.34 -47.99
N TRP A 291 -60.30 -15.04 -48.91
CA TRP A 291 -61.15 -14.43 -49.92
C TRP A 291 -62.26 -13.58 -49.27
N ALA A 292 -62.64 -13.87 -48.01
CA ALA A 292 -63.56 -13.04 -47.25
C ALA A 292 -62.96 -11.70 -46.77
N SER A 293 -61.64 -11.55 -46.79
CA SER A 293 -60.93 -10.31 -46.41
C SER A 293 -60.74 -9.34 -47.57
N ILE A 294 -60.99 -9.77 -48.80
CA ILE A 294 -60.93 -8.92 -49.99
C ILE A 294 -62.18 -8.05 -50.04
N THR A 295 -62.05 -6.77 -49.73
CA THR A 295 -63.16 -5.81 -49.85
C THR A 295 -63.18 -5.16 -51.23
N GLY A 296 -64.37 -4.89 -51.78
CA GLY A 296 -64.51 -4.21 -53.08
C GLY A 296 -64.48 -5.15 -54.29
N ILE A 297 -64.78 -6.43 -54.08
CA ILE A 297 -65.02 -7.38 -55.17
C ILE A 297 -66.20 -6.87 -56.01
N PRO A 298 -66.07 -6.74 -57.34
CA PRO A 298 -67.20 -6.41 -58.20
C PRO A 298 -68.38 -7.37 -57.96
N ALA A 299 -69.62 -6.88 -57.92
CA ALA A 299 -70.79 -7.69 -57.60
C ALA A 299 -70.97 -8.91 -58.53
N ASP A 300 -70.53 -8.81 -59.78
CA ASP A 300 -70.53 -9.93 -60.76
C ASP A 300 -69.52 -11.05 -60.42
N ILE A 301 -68.67 -10.86 -59.41
CA ILE A 301 -67.67 -11.83 -58.91
C ILE A 301 -67.98 -12.25 -57.45
N ASP A 302 -68.83 -11.51 -56.74
CA ASP A 302 -69.28 -11.78 -55.35
C ASP A 302 -70.76 -12.22 -55.35
N ASP A 303 -71.13 -13.11 -56.28
CA ASP A 303 -72.49 -13.65 -56.41
C ASP A 303 -72.74 -14.91 -55.58
N GLY A 304 -71.68 -15.48 -54.98
CA GLY A 304 -71.76 -16.54 -53.98
C GLY A 304 -72.11 -17.92 -54.54
N ASP A 305 -71.98 -18.13 -55.86
CA ASP A 305 -71.95 -19.46 -56.44
C ASP A 305 -70.49 -19.90 -56.73
N ASP A 306 -70.15 -21.13 -56.32
CA ASP A 306 -68.87 -21.76 -56.66
C ASP A 306 -69.04 -22.63 -57.93
N ASP A 307 -70.13 -22.48 -58.67
CA ASP A 307 -70.46 -23.31 -59.82
C ASP A 307 -71.05 -22.54 -61.01
N THR A 308 -70.79 -23.05 -62.22
CA THR A 308 -71.31 -22.49 -63.47
C THR A 308 -72.73 -23.02 -63.74
N THR A 309 -73.65 -22.91 -62.78
CA THR A 309 -75.03 -23.37 -62.97
C THR A 309 -75.87 -22.37 -63.75
N TYR A 310 -75.79 -22.46 -65.08
CA TYR A 310 -76.76 -21.79 -65.94
C TYR A 310 -78.14 -22.48 -65.83
N SER A 311 -79.21 -21.73 -65.61
CA SER A 311 -80.58 -22.27 -65.74
C SER A 311 -81.09 -22.09 -67.18
N ALA A 312 -81.59 -23.15 -67.83
CA ALA A 312 -82.28 -23.01 -69.11
C ALA A 312 -83.61 -22.26 -68.93
N GLY A 313 -83.84 -21.22 -69.74
CA GLY A 313 -85.13 -20.55 -69.83
C GLY A 313 -86.21 -21.42 -70.50
N LEU A 314 -87.47 -21.01 -70.41
CA LEU A 314 -88.60 -21.68 -71.06
C LEU A 314 -88.33 -21.99 -72.54
N GLY A 315 -88.53 -23.26 -72.94
CA GLY A 315 -88.29 -23.76 -74.30
C GLY A 315 -86.89 -24.31 -74.56
N LEU A 316 -85.99 -24.25 -73.57
CA LEU A 316 -84.68 -24.89 -73.62
C LEU A 316 -84.55 -25.90 -72.47
N SER A 317 -83.92 -27.03 -72.74
CA SER A 317 -83.46 -28.00 -71.75
C SER A 317 -81.94 -27.89 -71.64
N LEU A 318 -81.41 -27.87 -70.42
CA LEU A 318 -79.97 -27.99 -70.18
C LEU A 318 -79.67 -29.40 -69.70
N THR A 319 -78.87 -30.15 -70.47
CA THR A 319 -78.35 -31.46 -70.04
C THR A 319 -76.83 -31.39 -70.03
N GLY A 320 -76.22 -31.51 -68.84
CA GLY A 320 -74.80 -31.22 -68.66
C GLY A 320 -74.51 -29.75 -68.98
N THR A 321 -73.64 -29.49 -69.96
CA THR A 321 -73.26 -28.14 -70.43
C THR A 321 -73.88 -27.76 -71.78
N THR A 322 -74.82 -28.55 -72.29
CA THR A 322 -75.43 -28.32 -73.61
C THR A 322 -76.89 -27.90 -73.47
N PHE A 323 -77.21 -26.71 -73.99
CA PHE A 323 -78.60 -26.30 -74.19
C PHE A 323 -79.16 -26.96 -75.45
N SER A 324 -80.28 -27.66 -75.30
CA SER A 324 -81.08 -28.17 -76.40
C SER A 324 -82.46 -27.54 -76.38
N VAL A 325 -83.13 -27.51 -77.52
CA VAL A 325 -84.53 -27.13 -77.61
C VAL A 325 -85.37 -28.16 -76.85
N ASP A 326 -86.27 -27.72 -75.97
CA ASP A 326 -87.17 -28.61 -75.22
C ASP A 326 -88.37 -28.99 -76.08
N ASN A 327 -88.18 -30.03 -76.89
CA ASN A 327 -89.22 -30.57 -77.77
C ASN A 327 -90.42 -31.19 -77.03
N ALA A 328 -90.39 -31.34 -75.70
CA ALA A 328 -91.53 -31.83 -74.93
C ALA A 328 -92.51 -30.71 -74.55
N ASN A 329 -92.00 -29.48 -74.36
CA ASN A 329 -92.82 -28.31 -73.98
C ASN A 329 -93.02 -27.30 -75.11
N ILE A 330 -92.25 -27.40 -76.19
CA ILE A 330 -92.56 -26.69 -77.44
C ILE A 330 -93.64 -27.50 -78.16
N ALA A 331 -94.88 -27.04 -78.08
CA ALA A 331 -95.90 -27.44 -79.03
C ALA A 331 -95.56 -26.77 -80.37
N PRO A 332 -95.06 -27.48 -81.40
CA PRO A 332 -94.87 -26.88 -82.70
C PRO A 332 -96.24 -26.44 -83.20
N ASP A 333 -96.47 -25.13 -83.25
CA ASP A 333 -97.58 -24.56 -83.99
C ASP A 333 -97.23 -24.66 -85.48
N TRP A 334 -97.55 -25.80 -86.09
CA TRP A 334 -97.32 -26.04 -87.51
C TRP A 334 -98.04 -25.00 -88.39
N ALA A 335 -99.07 -24.30 -87.88
CA ALA A 335 -99.73 -23.22 -88.61
C ALA A 335 -98.86 -21.96 -88.78
N SER A 336 -97.78 -21.83 -88.00
CA SER A 336 -96.83 -20.71 -88.08
C SER A 336 -95.65 -20.95 -89.04
N ILE A 337 -95.51 -22.17 -89.57
CA ILE A 337 -94.49 -22.50 -90.56
C ILE A 337 -94.98 -22.01 -91.92
N THR A 338 -94.38 -20.95 -92.41
CA THR A 338 -94.66 -20.42 -93.76
C THR A 338 -93.65 -20.98 -94.76
N GLY A 339 -94.09 -21.29 -95.98
CA GLY A 339 -93.22 -21.82 -97.04
C GLY A 339 -93.06 -23.35 -97.05
N ILE A 340 -94.02 -24.09 -96.50
CA ILE A 340 -94.09 -25.55 -96.66
C ILE A 340 -94.23 -25.86 -98.17
N PRO A 341 -93.34 -26.67 -98.79
CA PRO A 341 -93.50 -27.11 -100.17
C PRO A 341 -94.87 -27.76 -100.36
N ALA A 342 -95.58 -27.44 -101.46
CA ALA A 342 -96.96 -27.90 -101.69
C ALA A 342 -97.11 -29.43 -101.60
N ASP A 343 -96.05 -30.15 -101.94
CA ASP A 343 -95.89 -31.60 -101.91
C ASP A 343 -95.94 -32.20 -100.47
N ILE A 344 -95.96 -31.35 -99.44
CA ILE A 344 -96.00 -31.72 -98.01
C ILE A 344 -97.28 -31.17 -97.33
N ASP A 345 -98.05 -30.32 -98.01
CA ASP A 345 -99.27 -29.65 -97.50
C ASP A 345 -100.54 -30.15 -98.22
N ASP A 346 -100.57 -31.43 -98.63
CA ASP A 346 -101.72 -32.04 -99.32
C ASP A 346 -102.65 -32.84 -98.38
N GLY A 347 -102.25 -33.06 -97.13
CA GLY A 347 -103.12 -33.62 -96.10
C GLY A 347 -103.53 -35.09 -96.32
N ASP A 348 -102.76 -35.83 -97.12
CA ASP A 348 -102.78 -37.29 -97.12
C ASP A 348 -101.42 -37.86 -96.65
N ASP A 349 -101.48 -38.90 -95.82
CA ASP A 349 -100.32 -39.40 -95.07
C ASP A 349 -99.58 -40.53 -95.83
N ASP A 350 -99.86 -40.75 -97.12
CA ASP A 350 -99.30 -41.88 -97.87
C ASP A 350 -99.04 -41.61 -99.35
N THR A 351 -97.80 -41.20 -99.63
CA THR A 351 -97.24 -41.17 -100.99
C THR A 351 -97.24 -42.59 -101.60
N THR A 352 -98.29 -42.94 -102.35
CA THR A 352 -98.38 -44.21 -103.08
C THR A 352 -98.08 -43.99 -104.57
N TYR A 353 -96.81 -44.15 -104.94
CA TYR A 353 -96.40 -44.22 -106.35
C TYR A 353 -96.82 -45.57 -106.97
N SER A 354 -97.82 -45.57 -107.86
CA SER A 354 -98.02 -46.69 -108.79
C SER A 354 -97.34 -46.38 -110.12
N ALA A 355 -96.27 -47.12 -110.46
CA ALA A 355 -95.64 -47.07 -111.78
C ALA A 355 -96.49 -47.82 -112.82
N GLY A 356 -96.73 -47.22 -113.99
CA GLY A 356 -97.41 -47.92 -115.08
C GLY A 356 -97.58 -47.17 -116.39
N LEU A 357 -96.54 -47.27 -117.23
CA LEU A 357 -96.47 -47.28 -118.71
C LEU A 357 -96.98 -46.10 -119.54
#